data_AF-A0A1H4E7V2-F1
#
_entry.id   AF-A0A1H4E7V2-F1
#
_cell.length_a   1.000
_cell.length_b   1.000
_cell.length_c   1.000
_cell.angle_alpha   90.00
_cell.angle_beta   90.00
_cell.angle_gamma   90.00
#
_symmetry.space_group_name_H-M   'P 1'
#
loop_
_entity.id
_entity.type
_entity.pdbx_description
1 polymer ?
#
loop_
_entity_poly.entity_id
_entity_poly.type
_entity_poly.pdbx_seq_one_letter_code
_entity_poly.pdbx_strand_id
1 'polypeptide(L)'
;MLLKKLIAGIGLAALVASASAGGLESLEAFVMNAKSGRAEFTQTVTSPPKEGQTVREKVSTGTFEFQRPGKFRFDYKKPFVQNIVADGETLWLFDADLNQVTQRKQAQALGSTPAALIASAPDLKALQADFALESAPERDGLQWVKATPKSRDGQLQSVQIGFQGDSLAALEILDSFGQKSVLKFAKVEVNASLPASTFQFKPPAGADVVRQ
;
A
#
# COMPACT_ATOMS: atom_id res chain seq x y z
N MET A 1 -35.53 -24.57 62.65
CA MET A 1 -34.11 -24.25 62.45
C MET A 1 -33.82 -24.39 60.96
N LEU A 2 -33.72 -23.27 60.24
CA LEU A 2 -33.67 -23.21 58.77
C LEU A 2 -32.31 -23.65 58.23
N LEU A 3 -32.31 -24.54 57.23
CA LEU A 3 -31.12 -24.93 56.46
C LEU A 3 -31.01 -24.06 55.20
N LYS A 4 -30.13 -23.05 55.24
CA LYS A 4 -29.85 -22.15 54.11
C LYS A 4 -29.00 -22.87 53.05
N LYS A 5 -29.56 -23.06 51.85
CA LYS A 5 -28.82 -23.48 50.65
C LYS A 5 -28.00 -22.30 50.13
N LEU A 6 -26.67 -22.43 50.12
CA LEU A 6 -25.75 -21.52 49.43
C LEU A 6 -25.54 -22.05 48.01
N ILE A 7 -26.09 -21.35 47.02
CA ILE A 7 -25.82 -21.57 45.60
C ILE A 7 -24.61 -20.69 45.26
N ALA A 8 -23.46 -21.32 45.01
CA ALA A 8 -22.27 -20.65 44.49
C ALA A 8 -22.46 -20.41 42.99
N GLY A 9 -22.72 -19.16 42.61
CA GLY A 9 -22.75 -18.73 41.21
C GLY A 9 -21.33 -18.61 40.66
N ILE A 10 -20.97 -19.47 39.71
CA ILE A 10 -19.76 -19.34 38.89
C ILE A 10 -20.04 -18.23 37.87
N GLY A 11 -19.45 -17.05 38.09
CA GLY A 11 -19.45 -15.97 37.12
C GLY A 11 -18.51 -16.30 35.98
N LEU A 12 -19.07 -16.63 34.81
CA LEU A 12 -18.32 -16.75 33.57
C LEU A 12 -17.93 -15.33 33.12
N ALA A 13 -16.69 -14.92 33.40
CA ALA A 13 -16.13 -13.68 32.89
C ALA A 13 -15.97 -13.81 31.37
N ALA A 14 -16.91 -13.25 30.62
CA ALA A 14 -16.77 -13.07 29.19
C ALA A 14 -15.62 -12.07 28.95
N LEU A 15 -14.46 -12.59 28.58
CA LEU A 15 -13.41 -11.81 27.94
C LEU A 15 -13.98 -11.29 26.62
N VAL A 16 -14.49 -10.08 26.64
CA VAL A 16 -14.79 -9.34 25.41
C VAL A 16 -13.44 -9.08 24.77
N ALA A 17 -13.06 -9.93 23.81
CA ALA A 17 -11.96 -9.62 22.92
C ALA A 17 -12.37 -8.34 22.18
N SER A 18 -11.82 -7.21 22.61
CA SER A 18 -11.83 -5.98 21.81
C SER A 18 -11.09 -6.31 20.53
N ALA A 19 -11.82 -6.74 19.51
CA ALA A 19 -11.33 -6.73 18.15
C ALA A 19 -10.93 -5.29 17.87
N SER A 20 -9.62 -5.04 17.84
CA SER A 20 -9.07 -3.72 17.62
C SER A 20 -9.47 -3.29 16.21
N ALA A 21 -10.53 -2.49 16.13
CA ALA A 21 -10.99 -1.88 14.90
C ALA A 21 -9.95 -0.86 14.37
N GLY A 22 -8.97 -0.48 15.21
CA GLY A 22 -8.08 0.66 15.00
C GLY A 22 -7.44 0.78 13.63
N GLY A 23 -7.02 -0.33 13.01
CA GLY A 23 -6.45 -0.29 11.66
C GLY A 23 -7.41 0.32 10.62
N LEU A 24 -8.68 -0.09 10.62
CA LEU A 24 -9.67 0.43 9.68
C LEU A 24 -9.97 1.91 9.94
N GLU A 25 -10.03 2.32 11.21
CA GLU A 25 -10.18 3.74 11.54
C GLU A 25 -8.94 4.56 11.13
N SER A 26 -7.72 4.05 11.32
CA SER A 26 -6.48 4.71 10.86
C SER A 26 -6.45 4.84 9.33
N LEU A 27 -6.89 3.79 8.61
CA LEU A 27 -7.01 3.86 7.15
C LEU A 27 -8.04 4.91 6.72
N GLU A 28 -9.20 4.93 7.36
CA GLU A 28 -10.24 5.92 7.09
C GLU A 28 -9.72 7.35 7.34
N ALA A 29 -9.12 7.58 8.51
CA ALA A 29 -8.52 8.86 8.86
C ALA A 29 -7.44 9.28 7.86
N PHE A 30 -6.56 8.36 7.45
CA PHE A 30 -5.52 8.64 6.46
C PHE A 30 -6.10 9.03 5.10
N VAL A 31 -7.05 8.26 4.57
CA VAL A 31 -7.65 8.53 3.26
C VAL A 31 -8.47 9.82 3.27
N MET A 32 -9.17 10.11 4.37
CA MET A 32 -9.95 11.35 4.51
C MET A 32 -9.07 12.59 4.65
N ASN A 33 -8.01 12.53 5.48
CA ASN A 33 -7.27 13.72 5.90
C ASN A 33 -6.01 14.01 5.07
N ALA A 34 -5.41 13.00 4.44
CA ALA A 34 -4.21 13.19 3.62
C ALA A 34 -4.61 13.55 2.18
N LYS A 35 -4.57 14.82 1.78
CA LYS A 35 -4.84 15.23 0.39
C LYS A 35 -3.61 15.19 -0.49
N SER A 36 -2.43 15.36 0.11
CA SER A 36 -1.14 15.13 -0.51
C SER A 36 -0.19 14.50 0.50
N GLY A 37 0.95 14.02 0.03
CA GLY A 37 2.02 13.64 0.93
C GLY A 37 3.30 13.28 0.21
N ARG A 38 4.37 13.21 0.99
CA ARG A 38 5.70 12.78 0.56
C ARG A 38 6.28 11.84 1.62
N ALA A 39 7.01 10.83 1.18
CA ALA A 39 7.80 9.96 2.04
C ALA A 39 9.06 9.46 1.33
N GLU A 40 10.06 9.10 2.09
CA GLU A 40 11.11 8.18 1.64
C GLU A 40 10.61 6.75 1.81
N PHE A 41 11.02 5.82 0.94
CA PHE A 41 10.70 4.40 1.10
C PHE A 41 11.93 3.51 0.92
N THR A 42 11.90 2.38 1.63
CA THR A 42 12.72 1.20 1.34
C THR A 42 11.79 0.06 0.98
N GLN A 43 11.94 -0.50 -0.22
CA GLN A 43 11.21 -1.66 -0.69
C GLN A 43 12.11 -2.89 -0.59
N THR A 44 11.58 -3.99 -0.05
CA THR A 44 12.21 -5.32 -0.10
C THR A 44 11.28 -6.27 -0.85
N VAL A 45 11.76 -6.83 -1.95
CA VAL A 45 11.04 -7.80 -2.76
C VAL A 45 11.64 -9.18 -2.56
N THR A 46 10.82 -10.11 -2.09
CA THR A 46 11.18 -11.48 -1.79
C THR A 46 10.40 -12.42 -2.71
N SER A 47 11.10 -13.16 -3.56
CA SER A 47 10.47 -14.19 -4.41
C SER A 47 10.22 -15.48 -3.60
N PRO A 48 9.17 -16.25 -3.94
CA PRO A 48 8.93 -17.53 -3.28
C PRO A 48 10.15 -18.45 -3.48
N PRO A 49 10.57 -19.18 -2.43
CA PRO A 49 11.71 -20.08 -2.54
C PRO A 49 11.41 -21.21 -3.52
N LYS A 50 12.39 -21.55 -4.36
CA LYS A 50 12.39 -22.81 -5.12
C LYS A 50 13.09 -23.88 -4.29
N GLU A 51 12.70 -25.13 -4.45
CA GLU A 51 13.28 -26.26 -3.71
C GLU A 51 14.82 -26.25 -3.85
N GLY A 52 15.53 -26.29 -2.71
CA GLY A 52 16.99 -26.23 -2.66
C GLY A 52 17.63 -24.85 -2.89
N GLN A 53 16.86 -23.76 -3.03
CA GLN A 53 17.39 -22.41 -3.18
C GLN A 53 17.22 -21.55 -1.93
N THR A 54 18.25 -20.76 -1.62
CA THR A 54 18.18 -19.70 -0.61
C THR A 54 17.22 -18.60 -1.06
N VAL A 55 16.41 -18.09 -0.13
CA VAL A 55 15.54 -16.93 -0.35
C VAL A 55 16.40 -15.76 -0.86
N ARG A 56 15.99 -15.17 -1.99
CA ARG A 56 16.64 -13.98 -2.55
C ARG A 56 15.76 -12.77 -2.34
N GLU A 57 16.37 -11.72 -1.81
CA GLU A 57 15.72 -10.42 -1.62
C GLU A 57 16.35 -9.39 -2.55
N LYS A 58 15.50 -8.52 -3.11
CA LYS A 58 15.93 -7.31 -3.81
C LYS A 58 15.49 -6.12 -3.00
N VAL A 59 16.45 -5.26 -2.63
CA VAL A 59 16.17 -4.06 -1.87
C VAL A 59 16.31 -2.85 -2.78
N SER A 60 15.28 -2.01 -2.80
CA SER A 60 15.25 -0.76 -3.53
C SER A 60 14.92 0.41 -2.59
N THR A 61 15.38 1.60 -2.92
CA THR A 61 15.07 2.82 -2.13
C THR A 61 14.62 3.94 -3.03
N GLY A 62 13.81 4.84 -2.51
CA GLY A 62 13.27 5.93 -3.31
C GLY A 62 12.46 6.94 -2.53
N THR A 63 11.75 7.78 -3.28
CA THR A 63 10.76 8.71 -2.75
C THR A 63 9.39 8.43 -3.33
N PHE A 64 8.38 8.59 -2.49
CA PHE A 64 6.99 8.44 -2.84
C PHE A 64 6.27 9.76 -2.60
N GLU A 65 5.53 10.22 -3.59
CA GLU A 65 4.72 11.43 -3.51
C GLU A 65 3.33 11.15 -4.06
N PHE A 66 2.32 11.76 -3.47
CA PHE A 66 0.95 11.66 -3.98
C PHE A 66 0.18 12.96 -3.78
N GLN A 67 -0.81 13.15 -4.64
CA GLN A 67 -1.81 14.19 -4.52
C GLN A 67 -3.14 13.64 -5.02
N ARG A 68 -4.14 13.65 -4.14
CA ARG A 68 -5.48 13.17 -4.47
C ARG A 68 -6.25 14.23 -5.26
N PRO A 69 -7.12 13.81 -6.20
CA PRO A 69 -7.32 12.43 -6.64
C PRO A 69 -6.28 12.00 -7.70
N GLY A 70 -5.93 10.70 -7.71
CA GLY A 70 -5.34 10.08 -8.89
C GLY A 70 -3.87 10.37 -9.22
N LYS A 71 -3.17 11.28 -8.52
CA LYS A 71 -1.78 11.59 -8.85
C LYS A 71 -0.81 10.97 -7.86
N PHE A 72 0.23 10.33 -8.37
CA PHE A 72 1.32 9.84 -7.55
C PHE A 72 2.61 9.70 -8.35
N ARG A 73 3.72 9.61 -7.64
CA ARG A 73 5.06 9.47 -8.19
C ARG A 73 5.90 8.58 -7.28
N PHE A 74 6.44 7.50 -7.84
CA PHE A 74 7.52 6.74 -7.23
C PHE A 74 8.81 7.02 -8.00
N ASP A 75 9.82 7.48 -7.29
CA ASP A 75 11.17 7.67 -7.81
C ASP A 75 12.12 6.70 -7.11
N TYR A 76 12.42 5.60 -7.79
CA TYR A 76 13.44 4.65 -7.37
C TYR A 76 14.82 5.23 -7.66
N LYS A 77 15.68 5.21 -6.64
CA LYS A 77 17.04 5.78 -6.68
C LYS A 77 18.12 4.71 -6.70
N LYS A 78 17.90 3.57 -6.03
CA LYS A 78 18.84 2.46 -5.93
C LYS A 78 18.10 1.13 -5.95
N PRO A 79 18.73 0.04 -6.46
CA PRO A 79 19.99 0.05 -7.21
C PRO A 79 19.85 0.58 -8.64
N PHE A 80 18.63 0.56 -9.17
CA PHE A 80 18.30 1.01 -10.52
C PHE A 80 17.38 2.23 -10.47
N VAL A 81 17.56 3.15 -11.42
CA VAL A 81 16.73 4.35 -11.50
C VAL A 81 15.47 4.04 -12.29
N GLN A 82 14.33 4.18 -11.63
CA GLN A 82 13.02 3.98 -12.25
C GLN A 82 12.05 5.04 -11.76
N ASN A 83 11.17 5.51 -12.65
CA ASN A 83 10.10 6.43 -12.31
C ASN A 83 8.76 5.79 -12.66
N ILE A 84 7.83 5.80 -11.70
CA ILE A 84 6.42 5.46 -11.93
C ILE A 84 5.61 6.71 -11.63
N VAL A 85 5.03 7.31 -12.66
CA VAL A 85 4.30 8.58 -12.54
C VAL A 85 2.88 8.41 -13.05
N ALA A 86 1.93 8.71 -12.18
CA ALA A 86 0.52 8.85 -12.51
C ALA A 86 0.16 10.33 -12.51
N ASP A 87 -0.20 10.85 -13.67
CA ASP A 87 -0.57 12.27 -13.86
C ASP A 87 -2.08 12.53 -13.67
N GLY A 88 -2.87 11.46 -13.49
CA GLY A 88 -4.33 11.49 -13.38
C GLY A 88 -5.04 10.86 -14.61
N GLU A 89 -4.34 10.72 -15.73
CA GLU A 89 -4.86 10.14 -16.97
C GLU A 89 -3.99 8.97 -17.47
N THR A 90 -2.67 9.15 -17.36
CA THR A 90 -1.65 8.26 -17.87
C THR A 90 -0.76 7.76 -16.74
N LEU A 91 -0.48 6.45 -16.77
CA LEU A 91 0.58 5.85 -16.00
C LEU A 91 1.83 5.73 -16.87
N TRP A 92 2.88 6.42 -16.47
CA TRP A 92 4.21 6.39 -17.07
C TRP A 92 5.12 5.50 -16.23
N LEU A 93 5.80 4.55 -16.88
CA LEU A 93 6.84 3.75 -16.27
C LEU A 93 8.11 3.98 -17.06
N PHE A 94 9.13 4.56 -16.43
CA PHE A 94 10.43 4.78 -17.04
C PHE A 94 11.47 3.92 -16.35
N ASP A 95 12.20 3.15 -17.14
CA ASP A 95 13.40 2.43 -16.72
C ASP A 95 14.61 3.13 -17.36
N ALA A 96 15.47 3.71 -16.53
CA ALA A 96 16.59 4.51 -17.00
C ALA A 96 17.70 3.65 -17.63
N ASP A 97 17.89 2.44 -17.14
CA ASP A 97 18.93 1.53 -17.61
C ASP A 97 18.59 0.99 -19.00
N LEU A 98 17.30 0.72 -19.24
CA LEU A 98 16.79 0.34 -20.56
C LEU A 98 16.53 1.54 -21.47
N ASN A 99 16.57 2.76 -20.92
CA ASN A 99 16.12 3.98 -21.58
C ASN A 99 14.74 3.81 -22.25
N GLN A 100 13.82 3.20 -21.51
CA GLN A 100 12.51 2.80 -22.02
C GLN A 100 11.38 3.42 -21.19
N VAL A 101 10.39 3.98 -21.88
CA VAL A 101 9.15 4.51 -21.30
C VAL A 101 7.98 3.65 -21.76
N THR A 102 7.23 3.11 -20.81
CA THR A 102 5.93 2.50 -21.07
C THR A 102 4.83 3.46 -20.65
N GLN A 103 3.89 3.72 -21.54
CA GLN A 103 2.71 4.55 -21.32
C GLN A 103 1.45 3.68 -21.32
N ARG A 104 0.63 3.78 -20.27
CA ARG A 104 -0.66 3.07 -20.15
C ARG A 104 -1.77 4.01 -19.72
N LYS A 105 -3.01 3.71 -20.10
CA LYS A 105 -4.19 4.37 -19.50
C LYS A 105 -4.23 4.06 -18.01
N GLN A 106 -4.19 5.11 -17.18
CA GLN A 106 -4.09 4.94 -15.73
C GLN A 106 -5.24 4.11 -15.17
N ALA A 107 -6.47 4.38 -15.58
CA ALA A 107 -7.68 3.65 -15.14
C ALA A 107 -7.59 2.12 -15.36
N GLN A 108 -6.79 1.66 -16.32
CA GLN A 108 -6.61 0.23 -16.62
C GLN A 108 -5.37 -0.36 -15.94
N ALA A 109 -4.41 0.48 -15.54
CA ALA A 109 -3.10 0.04 -15.06
C ALA A 109 -2.95 0.13 -13.53
N LEU A 110 -3.80 0.88 -12.81
CA LEU A 110 -3.68 1.05 -11.35
C LEU A 110 -3.70 -0.26 -10.59
N GLY A 111 -4.45 -1.26 -11.07
CA GLY A 111 -4.50 -2.60 -10.47
C GLY A 111 -3.15 -3.32 -10.42
N SER A 112 -2.18 -2.91 -11.25
CA SER A 112 -0.81 -3.45 -11.26
C SER A 112 0.15 -2.71 -10.32
N THR A 113 -0.30 -1.64 -9.66
CA THR A 113 0.48 -0.83 -8.72
C THR A 113 -0.26 -0.72 -7.38
N PRO A 114 -0.14 -1.71 -6.48
CA PRO A 114 -1.02 -1.77 -5.30
C PRO A 114 -0.84 -0.60 -4.33
N ALA A 115 0.36 -0.03 -4.25
CA ALA A 115 0.62 1.19 -3.48
C ALA A 115 -0.06 2.44 -4.08
N ALA A 116 -0.24 2.47 -5.41
CA ALA A 116 -0.98 3.53 -6.07
C ALA A 116 -2.45 3.53 -5.69
N LEU A 117 -3.08 2.34 -5.64
CA LEU A 117 -4.51 2.20 -5.34
C LEU A 117 -4.86 2.86 -4.00
N ILE A 118 -4.01 2.69 -2.99
CA ILE A 118 -4.21 3.26 -1.66
C ILE A 118 -4.02 4.78 -1.66
N ALA A 119 -2.99 5.27 -2.37
CA ALA A 119 -2.69 6.69 -2.40
C ALA A 119 -3.60 7.51 -3.33
N SER A 120 -4.15 6.88 -4.37
CA SER A 120 -5.05 7.53 -5.32
C SER A 120 -6.50 7.49 -4.90
N ALA A 121 -6.88 6.58 -3.99
CA ALA A 121 -8.26 6.44 -3.56
C ALA A 121 -8.80 7.74 -2.95
N PRO A 122 -9.94 8.26 -3.42
CA PRO A 122 -10.52 9.50 -2.92
C PRO A 122 -11.14 9.37 -1.52
N ASP A 123 -11.66 8.19 -1.20
CA ASP A 123 -12.31 7.85 0.07
C ASP A 123 -12.26 6.34 0.34
N LEU A 124 -12.72 5.92 1.52
CA LEU A 124 -12.79 4.52 1.90
C LEU A 124 -13.77 3.73 1.04
N LYS A 125 -14.85 4.36 0.55
CA LYS A 125 -15.89 3.72 -0.27
C LYS A 125 -15.34 3.30 -1.62
N ALA A 126 -14.47 4.11 -2.22
CA ALA A 126 -13.78 3.78 -3.45
C ALA A 126 -12.85 2.58 -3.27
N LEU A 127 -12.10 2.50 -2.15
CA LEU A 127 -11.31 1.31 -1.83
C LEU A 127 -12.21 0.08 -1.61
N GLN A 128 -13.32 0.25 -0.89
CA GLN A 128 -14.27 -0.82 -0.63
C GLN A 128 -15.02 -1.28 -1.88
N ALA A 129 -15.07 -0.48 -2.96
CA ALA A 129 -15.65 -0.92 -4.22
C ALA A 129 -14.83 -2.08 -4.81
N ASP A 130 -13.50 -1.95 -4.79
CA ASP A 130 -12.56 -2.88 -5.43
C ASP A 130 -11.97 -3.92 -4.46
N PHE A 131 -11.97 -3.63 -3.16
CA PHE A 131 -11.33 -4.46 -2.12
C PHE A 131 -12.30 -4.82 -0.99
N ALA A 132 -12.15 -6.04 -0.47
CA ALA A 132 -12.61 -6.38 0.87
C ALA A 132 -11.56 -5.89 1.87
N LEU A 133 -11.97 -4.99 2.77
CA LEU A 133 -11.10 -4.42 3.80
C LEU A 133 -11.41 -5.06 5.16
N GLU A 134 -10.37 -5.54 5.84
CA GLU A 134 -10.48 -6.16 7.15
C GLU A 134 -9.31 -5.71 8.05
N SER A 135 -9.57 -5.48 9.34
CA SER A 135 -8.49 -5.31 10.31
C SER A 135 -7.67 -6.59 10.39
N ALA A 136 -6.35 -6.45 10.38
CA ALA A 136 -5.42 -7.54 10.58
C ALA A 136 -4.74 -7.42 11.96
N PRO A 137 -4.20 -8.52 12.52
CA PRO A 137 -3.54 -8.48 13.82
C PRO A 137 -2.41 -7.45 13.86
N GLU A 138 -2.33 -6.74 15.00
CA GLU A 138 -1.22 -5.83 15.27
C GLU A 138 0.10 -6.61 15.31
N ARG A 139 1.13 -6.06 14.66
CA ARG A 139 2.49 -6.62 14.68
C ARG A 139 3.50 -5.53 14.35
N ASP A 140 4.72 -5.70 14.85
CA ASP A 140 5.82 -4.76 14.66
C ASP A 140 5.49 -3.33 15.19
N GLY A 141 4.55 -3.24 16.15
CA GLY A 141 4.02 -1.98 16.67
C GLY A 141 3.11 -1.21 15.70
N LEU A 142 2.58 -1.89 14.67
CA LEU A 142 1.73 -1.29 13.64
C LEU A 142 0.33 -1.91 13.65
N GLN A 143 -0.67 -1.04 13.48
CA GLN A 143 -2.04 -1.44 13.22
C GLN A 143 -2.19 -1.73 11.73
N TRP A 144 -2.72 -2.90 11.38
CA TRP A 144 -2.77 -3.36 9.99
C TRP A 144 -4.20 -3.43 9.46
N VAL A 145 -4.37 -3.01 8.21
CA VAL A 145 -5.56 -3.31 7.41
C VAL A 145 -5.16 -4.19 6.25
N LYS A 146 -5.86 -5.30 6.05
CA LYS A 146 -5.73 -6.12 4.86
C LYS A 146 -6.80 -5.74 3.85
N ALA A 147 -6.36 -5.43 2.64
CA ALA A 147 -7.17 -5.19 1.47
C ALA A 147 -7.00 -6.38 0.50
N THR A 148 -8.09 -7.11 0.27
CA THR A 148 -8.12 -8.25 -0.66
C THR A 148 -8.93 -7.85 -1.90
N PRO A 149 -8.38 -7.91 -3.12
CA PRO A 149 -9.12 -7.60 -4.34
C PRO A 149 -10.39 -8.45 -4.44
N LYS A 150 -11.50 -7.85 -4.84
CA LYS A 150 -12.75 -8.59 -5.12
C LYS A 150 -12.71 -9.29 -6.48
N SER A 151 -11.97 -8.73 -7.44
CA SER A 151 -11.69 -9.39 -8.72
C SER A 151 -10.56 -10.40 -8.56
N ARG A 152 -10.70 -11.56 -9.21
CA ARG A 152 -9.71 -12.65 -9.19
C ARG A 152 -8.76 -12.65 -10.40
N ASP A 153 -8.99 -11.76 -11.37
CA ASP A 153 -8.24 -11.74 -12.63
C ASP A 153 -6.93 -10.93 -12.55
N GLY A 154 -6.66 -10.33 -11.38
CA GLY A 154 -5.51 -9.48 -11.14
C GLY A 154 -4.24 -10.24 -10.73
N GLN A 155 -3.10 -9.58 -10.90
CA GLN A 155 -1.81 -10.05 -10.39
C GLN A 155 -1.68 -9.87 -8.86
N LEU A 156 -2.64 -9.23 -8.21
CA LEU A 156 -2.61 -8.90 -6.79
C LEU A 156 -3.40 -9.93 -5.99
N GLN A 157 -2.79 -10.52 -4.97
CA GLN A 157 -3.49 -11.41 -4.03
C GLN A 157 -3.98 -10.64 -2.79
N SER A 158 -3.13 -9.80 -2.19
CA SER A 158 -3.54 -8.93 -1.08
C SER A 158 -2.57 -7.77 -0.87
N VAL A 159 -3.05 -6.71 -0.25
CA VAL A 159 -2.23 -5.64 0.32
C VAL A 159 -2.51 -5.56 1.81
N GLN A 160 -1.48 -5.39 2.63
CA GLN A 160 -1.61 -4.96 4.01
C GLN A 160 -1.05 -3.55 4.18
N ILE A 161 -1.77 -2.71 4.92
CA ILE A 161 -1.48 -1.30 5.14
C ILE A 161 -1.20 -1.12 6.63
N GLY A 162 0.03 -0.78 6.96
CA GLY A 162 0.51 -0.66 8.33
C GLY A 162 0.56 0.79 8.75
N PHE A 163 -0.07 1.10 9.88
CA PHE A 163 -0.12 2.43 10.47
C PHE A 163 0.59 2.45 11.82
N GLN A 164 1.34 3.51 12.07
CA GLN A 164 1.85 3.87 13.39
C GLN A 164 1.06 5.08 13.89
N GLY A 165 0.06 4.84 14.73
CA GLY A 165 -0.98 5.84 14.99
C GLY A 165 -1.73 6.17 13.69
N ASP A 166 -1.81 7.44 13.32
CA ASP A 166 -2.47 7.89 12.07
C ASP A 166 -1.50 8.01 10.89
N SER A 167 -0.21 7.71 11.09
CA SER A 167 0.81 7.83 10.05
C SER A 167 0.98 6.52 9.29
N LEU A 168 0.93 6.58 7.96
CA LEU A 168 1.28 5.47 7.08
C LEU A 168 2.75 5.06 7.35
N ALA A 169 2.98 3.80 7.72
CA ALA A 169 4.30 3.30 8.07
C ALA A 169 4.80 2.23 7.10
N ALA A 170 3.91 1.38 6.60
CA ALA A 170 4.30 0.28 5.72
C ALA A 170 3.19 -0.16 4.77
N LEU A 171 3.60 -0.77 3.65
CA LEU A 171 2.76 -1.58 2.79
C LEU A 171 3.38 -2.95 2.60
N GLU A 172 2.58 -3.99 2.69
CA GLU A 172 2.97 -5.34 2.28
C GLU A 172 2.07 -5.80 1.14
N ILE A 173 2.68 -6.20 0.04
CA ILE A 173 2.00 -6.63 -1.16
C ILE A 173 2.34 -8.09 -1.36
N LEU A 174 1.32 -8.91 -1.57
CA LEU A 174 1.45 -10.29 -2.02
C LEU A 174 0.83 -10.38 -3.40
N ASP A 175 1.62 -10.76 -4.40
CA ASP A 175 1.15 -10.99 -5.75
C ASP A 175 0.67 -12.45 -5.94
N SER A 176 0.01 -12.72 -7.07
CA SER A 176 -0.53 -14.05 -7.39
C SER A 176 0.53 -15.12 -7.67
N PHE A 177 1.79 -14.72 -7.85
CA PHE A 177 2.94 -15.61 -7.99
C PHE A 177 3.60 -15.93 -6.64
N GLY A 178 3.10 -15.38 -5.54
CA GLY A 178 3.66 -15.56 -4.20
C GLY A 178 4.86 -14.68 -3.90
N GLN A 179 5.15 -13.68 -4.75
CA GLN A 179 6.16 -12.67 -4.46
C GLN A 179 5.63 -11.72 -3.38
N LYS A 180 6.45 -11.50 -2.34
CA LYS A 180 6.17 -10.55 -1.28
C LYS A 180 6.98 -9.28 -1.50
N SER A 181 6.33 -8.13 -1.52
CA SER A 181 6.96 -6.81 -1.57
C SER A 181 6.60 -6.01 -0.32
N VAL A 182 7.59 -5.62 0.48
CA VAL A 182 7.40 -4.79 1.67
C VAL A 182 7.98 -3.41 1.42
N LEU A 183 7.14 -2.37 1.43
CA LEU A 183 7.55 -0.98 1.41
C LEU A 183 7.46 -0.42 2.83
N LYS A 184 8.58 0.06 3.37
CA LYS A 184 8.63 0.79 4.64
C LYS A 184 8.85 2.26 4.35
N PHE A 185 8.02 3.13 4.93
CA PHE A 185 8.10 4.56 4.76
C PHE A 185 8.84 5.24 5.90
N ALA A 186 9.54 6.31 5.57
CA ALA A 186 10.22 7.19 6.50
C ALA A 186 10.00 8.64 6.10
N LYS A 187 10.15 9.57 7.05
CA LYS A 187 9.97 11.01 6.84
C LYS A 187 8.65 11.34 6.14
N VAL A 188 7.57 10.73 6.63
CA VAL A 188 6.23 10.91 6.08
C VAL A 188 5.75 12.31 6.41
N GLU A 189 5.45 13.08 5.38
CA GLU A 189 4.85 14.40 5.45
C GLU A 189 3.45 14.31 4.82
N VAL A 190 2.42 14.51 5.62
CA VAL A 190 1.02 14.56 5.17
C VAL A 190 0.64 16.00 4.86
N ASN A 191 -0.14 16.19 3.80
CA ASN A 191 -0.54 17.50 3.28
C ASN A 191 0.65 18.39 2.87
N ALA A 192 1.71 17.74 2.37
CA ALA A 192 2.89 18.41 1.82
C ALA A 192 2.50 19.36 0.67
N SER A 193 3.15 20.53 0.62
CA SER A 193 3.01 21.46 -0.49
C SER A 193 3.82 20.95 -1.70
N LEU A 194 3.11 20.42 -2.70
CA LEU A 194 3.71 19.85 -3.91
C LEU A 194 3.38 20.73 -5.12
N PRO A 195 4.39 21.16 -5.91
CA PRO A 195 4.15 21.83 -7.18
C PRO A 195 3.34 20.94 -8.14
N ALA A 196 2.49 21.54 -8.97
CA ALA A 196 1.72 20.79 -9.97
C ALA A 196 2.61 20.04 -10.99
N SER A 197 3.85 20.51 -11.19
CA SER A 197 4.85 19.87 -12.05
C SER A 197 5.39 18.55 -11.51
N THR A 198 5.21 18.25 -10.22
CA THR A 198 5.71 17.00 -9.59
C THR A 198 5.22 15.75 -10.31
N PHE A 199 3.96 15.77 -10.77
CA PHE A 199 3.32 14.62 -11.42
C PHE A 199 3.34 14.69 -12.94
N GLN A 200 4.01 15.69 -13.52
CA GLN A 200 4.19 15.75 -14.97
C GLN A 200 5.39 14.91 -15.37
N PHE A 201 5.19 13.97 -16.30
CA PHE A 201 6.28 13.18 -16.85
C PHE A 201 6.54 13.58 -18.30
N LYS A 202 7.80 13.88 -18.60
CA LYS A 202 8.28 14.08 -19.97
C LYS A 202 9.29 12.98 -20.28
N PRO A 203 9.03 12.12 -21.28
CA PRO A 203 10.00 11.13 -21.73
C PRO A 203 11.37 11.79 -22.01
N PRO A 204 12.47 11.22 -21.51
CA PRO A 204 13.82 11.68 -21.85
C PRO A 204 14.06 11.63 -23.36
N ALA A 205 14.93 12.51 -23.85
CA ALA A 205 15.28 12.52 -25.26
C ALA A 205 15.93 11.18 -25.67
N GLY A 206 15.41 10.58 -26.74
CA GLY A 206 15.91 9.31 -27.26
C GLY A 206 15.44 8.07 -26.49
N ALA A 207 14.55 8.20 -25.50
CA ALA A 207 13.93 7.04 -24.85
C ALA A 207 12.98 6.31 -25.82
N ASP A 208 12.99 4.98 -25.78
CA ASP A 208 12.01 4.18 -26.52
C ASP A 208 10.65 4.25 -25.84
N VAL A 209 9.61 4.69 -26.55
CA VAL A 209 8.28 4.93 -25.98
C VAL A 209 7.30 3.88 -26.50
N VAL A 210 6.91 2.97 -25.62
CA VAL A 210 5.91 1.93 -25.88
C VAL A 210 4.55 2.37 -25.32
N ARG A 211 3.51 2.32 -26.15
CA ARG A 211 2.13 2.64 -25.75
C ARG A 211 1.30 1.36 -25.68
N GLN A 212 0.56 1.18 -24.59
CA GLN A 212 -0.33 0.03 -24.35
C GLN A 212 -1.73 0.48 -23.97
#